data_AF-A0A945LJ38-F1
#
_entry.id   AF-A0A945LJ38-F1
#
_cell.length_a   1.000
_cell.length_b   1.000
_cell.length_c   1.000
_cell.angle_alpha   90.00
_cell.angle_beta   90.00
_cell.angle_gamma   90.00
#
_symmetry.space_group_name_H-M   'P 1'
#
loop_
_entity.id
_entity.type
_entity.pdbx_description
1 polymer ?
#
loop_
_entity_poly.entity_id
_entity_poly.type
_entity_poly.pdbx_seq_one_letter_code
_entity_poly.pdbx_strand_id
1 'polypeptide(L)'
;MILTDAARVRAAQNLGESMEFTWNESYSVGNEIIDNDHRGLFDTLNSLESAAKWPNPEDIAVILETLINYTRTHFQREERLMRGVGYPEFDEHQAKHDAFTRKVLAIRKIYHEDPDSVDLVKLVEFLRGWLLRHILGSDRDYIPFLDGAGEALMEPADASVGENLTLEVQVPEKYMETIARCAILLQSGDAEARSLADYVRFTFDEMEPDEARKLAAGVLAGE
;
A
#
# COMPACT_ATOMS: atom_id res chain seq x y z
N MET A 1 -32.17 -8.73 -7.88
CA MET A 1 -31.99 -9.17 -9.28
C MET A 1 -30.68 -9.92 -9.30
N ILE A 2 -30.73 -11.25 -9.41
CA ILE A 2 -29.56 -12.14 -9.26
C ILE A 2 -28.72 -11.99 -10.52
N LEU A 3 -27.53 -11.38 -10.42
CA LEU A 3 -26.56 -11.37 -11.51
C LEU A 3 -26.16 -12.83 -11.77
N THR A 4 -26.47 -13.31 -12.97
CA THR A 4 -26.23 -14.68 -13.41
C THR A 4 -24.74 -15.01 -13.43
N ASP A 5 -24.37 -16.24 -13.06
CA ASP A 5 -23.01 -16.81 -13.03
C ASP A 5 -22.12 -16.45 -14.24
N ALA A 6 -22.70 -16.16 -15.40
CA ALA A 6 -21.99 -15.78 -16.62
C ALA A 6 -21.14 -14.49 -16.50
N ALA A 7 -21.54 -13.52 -15.67
CA ALA A 7 -20.76 -12.29 -15.46
C ALA A 7 -19.50 -12.55 -14.61
N ARG A 8 -19.63 -13.38 -13.57
CA ARG A 8 -18.52 -13.85 -12.73
C ARG A 8 -17.52 -14.71 -13.51
N VAL A 9 -18.04 -15.58 -14.38
CA VAL A 9 -17.21 -16.44 -15.26
C VAL A 9 -16.43 -15.61 -16.29
N ARG A 10 -17.00 -14.52 -16.83
CA ARG A 10 -16.29 -13.64 -17.77
C ARG A 10 -15.17 -12.82 -17.14
N ALA A 11 -15.35 -12.32 -15.91
CA ALA A 11 -14.28 -11.65 -15.17
C ALA A 11 -13.11 -12.60 -14.89
N ALA A 12 -13.40 -13.85 -14.53
CA ALA A 12 -12.38 -14.88 -14.32
C ALA A 12 -11.63 -15.29 -15.61
N GLN A 13 -12.27 -15.20 -16.79
CA GLN A 13 -11.67 -15.59 -18.08
C GLN A 13 -10.69 -14.56 -18.65
N ASN A 14 -10.80 -13.27 -18.30
CA ASN A 14 -9.86 -12.22 -18.75
C ASN A 14 -8.59 -12.11 -17.88
N LEU A 15 -8.57 -12.70 -16.69
CA LEU A 15 -7.37 -12.81 -15.83
C LEU A 15 -6.49 -14.02 -16.21
N GLY A 16 -6.78 -14.65 -17.36
CA GLY A 16 -6.29 -15.96 -17.79
C GLY A 16 -4.93 -15.99 -18.51
N GLU A 17 -4.24 -14.86 -18.66
CA GLU A 17 -2.87 -14.83 -19.21
C GLU A 17 -2.08 -13.72 -18.50
N SER A 18 -1.73 -13.95 -17.23
CA SER A 18 -1.01 -12.99 -16.40
C SER A 18 0.47 -12.95 -16.81
N MET A 19 0.93 -11.82 -17.34
CA MET A 19 2.36 -11.48 -17.29
C MET A 19 2.80 -11.54 -15.82
N GLU A 20 3.84 -12.30 -15.54
CA GLU A 20 4.36 -12.56 -14.19
C GLU A 20 4.54 -11.24 -13.42
N PHE A 21 3.68 -10.98 -12.44
CA PHE A 21 3.83 -9.83 -11.52
C PHE A 21 4.73 -10.22 -10.36
N THR A 22 5.94 -10.59 -10.70
CA THR A 22 6.94 -11.03 -9.75
C THR A 22 8.00 -9.97 -9.64
N TRP A 23 8.50 -9.79 -8.42
CA TRP A 23 9.67 -8.99 -8.19
C TRP A 23 10.84 -9.51 -9.03
N ASN A 24 11.62 -8.60 -9.61
CA ASN A 24 12.93 -8.90 -10.15
C ASN A 24 13.93 -7.80 -9.77
N GLU A 25 15.21 -8.11 -9.85
CA GLU A 25 16.28 -7.21 -9.39
C GLU A 25 16.40 -5.91 -10.20
N SER A 26 15.75 -5.78 -11.36
CA SER A 26 15.71 -4.50 -12.09
C SER A 26 14.85 -3.44 -11.40
N TYR A 27 14.00 -3.84 -10.46
CA TYR A 27 13.18 -2.96 -9.61
C TYR A 27 13.91 -2.47 -8.36
N SER A 28 15.11 -2.99 -8.09
CA SER A 28 15.88 -2.57 -6.92
C SER A 28 16.30 -1.10 -7.05
N VAL A 29 16.16 -0.36 -5.95
CA VAL A 29 16.70 0.99 -5.78
C VAL A 29 18.02 0.98 -5.01
N GLY A 30 18.57 -0.19 -4.69
CA GLY A 30 19.82 -0.34 -3.95
C GLY A 30 19.71 -0.04 -2.45
N ASN A 31 18.49 0.10 -1.94
CA ASN A 31 18.20 0.21 -0.51
C ASN A 31 17.35 -0.98 -0.06
N GLU A 32 17.90 -1.85 0.79
CA GLU A 32 17.24 -3.11 1.20
C GLU A 32 15.89 -2.89 1.89
N ILE A 33 15.74 -1.80 2.67
CA ILE A 33 14.47 -1.51 3.35
C ILE A 33 13.40 -1.16 2.31
N ILE A 34 13.72 -0.30 1.35
CA ILE A 34 12.81 0.10 0.28
C ILE A 34 12.50 -1.07 -0.66
N ASP A 35 13.51 -1.87 -1.02
CA ASP A 35 13.32 -3.05 -1.86
C ASP A 35 12.40 -4.10 -1.19
N ASN A 36 12.51 -4.27 0.12
CA ASN A 36 11.60 -5.14 0.88
C ASN A 36 10.17 -4.59 0.94
N ASP A 37 10.02 -3.27 1.02
CA ASP A 37 8.69 -2.64 0.91
C ASP A 37 8.10 -2.87 -0.49
N HIS A 38 8.88 -2.69 -1.55
CA HIS A 38 8.41 -3.02 -2.90
C HIS A 38 7.98 -4.48 -3.03
N ARG A 39 8.79 -5.45 -2.55
CA ARG A 39 8.41 -6.88 -2.57
C ARG A 39 7.06 -7.12 -1.87
N GLY A 40 6.84 -6.51 -0.70
CA GLY A 40 5.57 -6.59 0.01
C GLY A 40 4.39 -5.97 -0.75
N LEU A 41 4.62 -4.89 -1.51
CA LEU A 41 3.61 -4.30 -2.39
C LEU A 41 3.26 -5.22 -3.56
N PHE A 42 4.25 -5.87 -4.18
CA PHE A 42 4.02 -6.90 -5.20
C PHE A 42 3.15 -8.05 -4.66
N ASP A 43 3.48 -8.57 -3.48
CA ASP A 43 2.73 -9.65 -2.83
C ASP A 43 1.28 -9.24 -2.49
N THR A 44 1.09 -8.00 -2.04
CA THR A 44 -0.24 -7.46 -1.73
C THR A 44 -1.09 -7.35 -3.01
N LEU A 45 -0.52 -6.87 -4.11
CA LEU A 45 -1.22 -6.78 -5.39
C LEU A 45 -1.50 -8.15 -6.01
N ASN A 46 -0.60 -9.12 -5.86
CA ASN A 46 -0.83 -10.51 -6.24
C ASN A 46 -1.99 -11.13 -5.43
N SER A 47 -2.08 -10.81 -4.14
CA SER A 47 -3.18 -11.24 -3.28
C SER A 47 -4.51 -10.62 -3.75
N LEU A 48 -4.51 -9.33 -4.11
CA LEU A 48 -5.68 -8.65 -4.67
C LEU A 48 -6.14 -9.28 -5.99
N GLU A 49 -5.21 -9.54 -6.92
CA GLU A 49 -5.51 -10.19 -8.20
C GLU A 49 -6.10 -11.59 -8.00
N SER A 50 -5.55 -12.36 -7.06
CA SER A 50 -6.06 -13.69 -6.71
C SER A 50 -7.48 -13.60 -6.15
N ALA A 51 -7.72 -12.69 -5.21
CA ALA A 51 -9.04 -12.47 -4.62
C ALA A 51 -10.07 -11.97 -5.65
N ALA A 52 -9.64 -11.14 -6.62
CA ALA A 52 -10.50 -10.62 -7.67
C ALA A 52 -11.07 -11.70 -8.62
N LYS A 53 -10.44 -12.88 -8.71
CA LYS A 53 -10.95 -14.02 -9.50
C LYS A 53 -12.23 -14.60 -8.91
N TRP A 54 -12.34 -14.62 -7.59
CA TRP A 54 -13.48 -15.15 -6.84
C TRP A 54 -13.81 -14.19 -5.70
N PRO A 55 -14.39 -13.00 -6.02
CA PRO A 55 -14.44 -11.90 -5.08
C PRO A 55 -15.36 -12.18 -3.90
N ASN A 56 -14.79 -12.10 -2.71
CA ASN A 56 -15.50 -11.89 -1.46
C ASN A 56 -15.36 -10.41 -1.08
N PRO A 57 -16.46 -9.66 -0.90
CA PRO A 57 -16.39 -8.25 -0.59
C PRO A 57 -15.53 -7.89 0.62
N GLU A 58 -15.62 -8.67 1.69
CA GLU A 58 -14.88 -8.42 2.94
C GLU A 58 -13.38 -8.66 2.74
N ASP A 59 -13.00 -9.73 2.04
CA ASP A 59 -11.59 -10.06 1.79
C ASP A 59 -10.92 -8.98 0.93
N ILE A 60 -11.60 -8.50 -0.12
CA ILE A 60 -11.10 -7.40 -0.95
C ILE A 60 -10.97 -6.11 -0.14
N ALA A 61 -11.96 -5.78 0.71
CA ALA A 61 -11.87 -4.60 1.57
C ALA A 61 -10.66 -4.65 2.50
N VAL A 62 -10.41 -5.82 3.11
CA VAL A 62 -9.23 -6.05 3.96
C VAL A 62 -7.93 -5.89 3.16
N ILE A 63 -7.86 -6.43 1.94
CA ILE A 63 -6.67 -6.29 1.09
C ILE A 63 -6.46 -4.82 0.67
N LEU A 64 -7.53 -4.07 0.35
CA LEU A 64 -7.44 -2.64 0.03
C LEU A 64 -6.95 -1.82 1.22
N GLU A 65 -7.46 -2.08 2.42
CA GLU A 65 -6.97 -1.46 3.66
C GLU A 65 -5.50 -1.82 3.94
N THR A 66 -5.10 -3.07 3.67
CA THR A 66 -3.71 -3.51 3.80
C THR A 66 -2.82 -2.74 2.82
N LEU A 67 -3.23 -2.63 1.56
CA LEU A 67 -2.51 -1.88 0.53
C LEU A 67 -2.35 -0.40 0.89
N ILE A 68 -3.42 0.26 1.35
CA ILE A 68 -3.38 1.68 1.76
C ILE A 68 -2.40 1.90 2.92
N ASN A 69 -2.47 1.06 3.94
CA ASN A 69 -1.58 1.19 5.10
C ASN A 69 -0.13 0.90 4.72
N TYR A 70 0.10 -0.11 3.88
CA TYR A 70 1.44 -0.51 3.46
C TYR A 70 2.09 0.54 2.56
N THR A 71 1.36 1.06 1.57
CA THR A 71 1.83 2.14 0.68
C THR A 71 2.14 3.42 1.46
N ARG A 72 1.29 3.83 2.42
CA ARG A 72 1.59 5.00 3.27
C ARG A 72 2.89 4.83 4.05
N THR A 73 3.09 3.66 4.66
CA THR A 73 4.28 3.39 5.47
C THR A 73 5.54 3.39 4.60
N HIS A 74 5.46 2.77 3.43
CA HIS A 74 6.51 2.77 2.42
C HIS A 74 6.86 4.19 1.96
N PHE A 75 5.89 4.99 1.53
CA PHE A 75 6.10 6.38 1.10
C PHE A 75 6.72 7.24 2.19
N GLN A 76 6.31 7.08 3.45
CA GLN A 76 6.92 7.81 4.57
C GLN A 76 8.42 7.51 4.73
N ARG A 77 8.82 6.24 4.61
CA ARG A 77 10.23 5.82 4.68
C ARG A 77 11.02 6.36 3.50
N GLU A 78 10.48 6.26 2.31
CA GLU A 78 11.08 6.76 1.08
C GLU A 78 11.23 8.29 1.10
N GLU A 79 10.20 9.01 1.54
CA GLU A 79 10.25 10.46 1.72
C GLU A 79 11.29 10.88 2.77
N ARG A 80 11.41 10.14 3.87
CA ARG A 80 12.46 10.36 4.87
C ARG A 80 13.85 10.12 4.28
N LEU A 81 14.01 9.06 3.49
CA LEU A 81 15.26 8.76 2.78
C LEU A 81 15.62 9.90 1.83
N MET A 82 14.70 10.30 0.94
CA MET A 82 14.88 11.39 -0.02
C MET A 82 15.25 12.71 0.65
N ARG A 83 14.58 13.08 1.75
CA ARG A 83 14.93 14.26 2.54
C ARG A 83 16.32 14.15 3.15
N GLY A 84 16.67 12.99 3.69
CA GLY A 84 17.98 12.72 4.32
C GLY A 84 19.14 12.86 3.35
N VAL A 85 18.93 12.52 2.07
CA VAL A 85 19.95 12.65 1.01
C VAL A 85 19.86 13.96 0.22
N GLY A 86 18.93 14.85 0.56
CA GLY A 86 18.75 16.13 -0.12
C GLY A 86 18.32 15.99 -1.58
N TYR A 87 17.46 15.01 -1.89
CA TYR A 87 16.94 14.80 -3.24
C TYR A 87 16.18 16.05 -3.74
N PRO A 88 16.60 16.68 -4.85
CA PRO A 88 16.11 17.99 -5.26
C PRO A 88 14.65 17.99 -5.76
N GLU A 89 14.15 16.87 -6.25
CA GLU A 89 12.77 16.74 -6.77
C GLU A 89 11.82 16.11 -5.74
N PHE A 90 12.19 16.19 -4.44
CA PHE A 90 11.41 15.65 -3.33
C PHE A 90 9.93 16.06 -3.38
N ASP A 91 9.64 17.35 -3.57
CA ASP A 91 8.26 17.87 -3.54
C ASP A 91 7.42 17.29 -4.70
N GLU A 92 8.02 17.10 -5.88
CA GLU A 92 7.32 16.48 -7.02
C GLU A 92 7.06 15.00 -6.77
N HIS A 93 8.03 14.30 -6.20
CA HIS A 93 7.90 12.88 -5.86
C HIS A 93 6.80 12.67 -4.80
N GLN A 94 6.81 13.46 -3.71
CA GLN A 94 5.76 13.44 -2.70
C GLN A 94 4.37 13.75 -3.28
N ALA A 95 4.27 14.69 -4.23
CA ALA A 95 2.99 14.98 -4.88
C ALA A 95 2.45 13.78 -5.68
N LYS A 96 3.31 12.92 -6.24
CA LYS A 96 2.92 11.66 -6.90
C LYS A 96 2.36 10.66 -5.87
N HIS A 97 2.99 10.54 -4.70
CA HIS A 97 2.48 9.73 -3.59
C HIS A 97 1.09 10.20 -3.15
N ASP A 98 0.94 11.49 -2.86
CA ASP A 98 -0.33 12.07 -2.42
C ASP A 98 -1.45 11.88 -3.44
N ALA A 99 -1.13 12.04 -4.73
CA ALA A 99 -2.09 11.78 -5.81
C ALA A 99 -2.52 10.31 -5.87
N PHE A 100 -1.59 9.38 -5.71
CA PHE A 100 -1.89 7.95 -5.68
C PHE A 100 -2.74 7.58 -4.45
N THR A 101 -2.33 8.00 -3.25
CA THR A 101 -3.06 7.74 -2.01
C THR A 101 -4.49 8.25 -2.09
N ARG A 102 -4.72 9.46 -2.61
CA ARG A 102 -6.08 9.99 -2.83
C ARG A 102 -6.92 9.10 -3.75
N LYS A 103 -6.35 8.63 -4.87
CA LYS A 103 -7.03 7.73 -5.81
C LYS A 103 -7.45 6.42 -5.15
N VAL A 104 -6.54 5.77 -4.43
CA VAL A 104 -6.83 4.49 -3.77
C VAL A 104 -7.87 4.67 -2.65
N LEU A 105 -7.79 5.76 -1.88
CA LEU A 105 -8.78 6.08 -0.84
C LEU A 105 -10.19 6.31 -1.40
N ALA A 106 -10.30 7.00 -2.54
CA ALA A 106 -11.58 7.21 -3.22
C ALA A 106 -12.19 5.89 -3.70
N ILE A 107 -11.37 5.03 -4.31
CA ILE A 107 -11.81 3.70 -4.77
C ILE A 107 -12.26 2.85 -3.58
N ARG A 108 -11.49 2.85 -2.49
CA ARG A 108 -11.86 2.16 -1.26
C ARG A 108 -13.19 2.67 -0.69
N LYS A 109 -13.41 3.98 -0.66
CA LYS A 109 -14.68 4.55 -0.18
C LYS A 109 -15.87 4.04 -1.02
N ILE A 110 -15.76 4.10 -2.33
CA ILE A 110 -16.80 3.59 -3.25
C ILE A 110 -17.00 2.09 -3.06
N TYR A 111 -15.91 1.35 -2.92
CA TYR A 111 -15.96 -0.09 -2.68
C TYR A 111 -16.71 -0.45 -1.40
N HIS A 112 -16.54 0.32 -0.32
CA HIS A 112 -17.31 0.13 0.91
C HIS A 112 -18.81 0.46 0.76
N GLU A 113 -19.16 1.44 -0.08
CA GLU A 113 -20.56 1.82 -0.34
C GLU A 113 -21.28 0.80 -1.25
N ASP A 114 -20.63 0.41 -2.34
CA ASP A 114 -21.15 -0.51 -3.35
C ASP A 114 -20.01 -1.32 -3.99
N PRO A 115 -19.68 -2.52 -3.45
CA PRO A 115 -18.61 -3.35 -3.99
C PRO A 115 -18.77 -3.71 -5.47
N ASP A 116 -20.01 -3.86 -5.95
CA ASP A 116 -20.30 -4.24 -7.34
C ASP A 116 -20.06 -3.07 -8.32
N SER A 117 -19.91 -1.84 -7.82
CA SER A 117 -19.61 -0.65 -8.63
C SER A 117 -18.14 -0.52 -9.05
N VAL A 118 -17.24 -1.32 -8.45
CA VAL A 118 -15.81 -1.28 -8.72
C VAL A 118 -15.40 -2.45 -9.62
N ASP A 119 -14.85 -2.11 -10.79
CA ASP A 119 -14.25 -3.10 -11.68
C ASP A 119 -12.88 -3.54 -11.11
N LEU A 120 -12.87 -4.69 -10.43
CA LEU A 120 -11.68 -5.23 -9.77
C LEU A 120 -10.53 -5.55 -10.74
N VAL A 121 -10.84 -5.90 -11.99
CA VAL A 121 -9.80 -6.17 -13.01
C VAL A 121 -9.07 -4.88 -13.32
N LYS A 122 -9.80 -3.81 -13.61
CA LYS A 122 -9.20 -2.49 -13.89
C LYS A 122 -8.50 -1.90 -12.69
N LEU A 123 -9.00 -2.14 -11.48
CA LEU A 123 -8.33 -1.74 -10.25
C LEU A 123 -6.95 -2.39 -10.14
N VAL A 124 -6.86 -3.70 -10.35
CA VAL A 124 -5.59 -4.44 -10.34
C VAL A 124 -4.64 -3.92 -11.42
N GLU A 125 -5.14 -3.71 -12.65
CA GLU A 125 -4.34 -3.13 -13.76
C GLU A 125 -3.79 -1.74 -13.42
N PHE A 126 -4.63 -0.87 -12.86
CA PHE A 126 -4.23 0.46 -12.42
C PHE A 126 -3.12 0.40 -11.37
N LEU A 127 -3.31 -0.40 -10.32
CA LEU A 127 -2.37 -0.50 -9.20
C LEU A 127 -1.03 -1.08 -9.63
N ARG A 128 -1.05 -2.19 -10.39
CA ARG A 128 0.16 -2.82 -10.94
C ARG A 128 0.90 -1.86 -11.88
N GLY A 129 0.16 -1.20 -12.76
CA GLY A 129 0.71 -0.24 -13.71
C GLY A 129 1.31 0.98 -13.02
N TRP A 130 0.66 1.51 -11.98
CA TRP A 130 1.20 2.62 -11.21
C TRP A 130 2.49 2.21 -10.49
N LEU A 131 2.49 1.09 -9.76
CA LEU A 131 3.65 0.62 -9.01
C LEU A 131 4.87 0.43 -9.93
N LEU A 132 4.71 -0.24 -11.06
CA LEU A 132 5.83 -0.46 -11.99
C LEU A 132 6.37 0.84 -12.59
N ARG A 133 5.48 1.76 -13.01
CA ARG A 133 5.91 3.05 -13.58
C ARG A 133 6.60 3.93 -12.54
N HIS A 134 6.15 3.86 -11.29
CA HIS A 134 6.74 4.60 -10.19
C HIS A 134 8.14 4.07 -9.86
N ILE A 135 8.26 2.77 -9.58
CA ILE A 135 9.55 2.12 -9.29
C ILE A 135 10.56 2.27 -10.42
N LEU A 136 10.14 2.07 -11.67
CA LEU A 136 11.05 2.15 -12.82
C LEU A 136 11.29 3.58 -13.31
N GLY A 137 10.57 4.56 -12.77
CA GLY A 137 10.69 5.97 -13.11
C GLY A 137 11.15 6.78 -11.92
N SER A 138 10.19 7.21 -11.10
CA SER A 138 10.40 8.15 -9.99
C SER A 138 11.38 7.62 -8.94
N ASP A 139 11.33 6.32 -8.62
CA ASP A 139 12.13 5.78 -7.51
C ASP A 139 13.58 5.57 -7.95
N ARG A 140 13.80 5.39 -9.26
CA ARG A 140 15.15 5.34 -9.83
C ARG A 140 15.86 6.68 -9.77
N ASP A 141 15.11 7.77 -9.82
CA ASP A 141 15.67 9.11 -9.95
C ASP A 141 16.43 9.55 -8.69
N TYR A 142 16.08 9.02 -7.51
CA TYR A 142 16.83 9.29 -6.27
C TYR A 142 18.02 8.34 -6.05
N ILE A 143 18.16 7.24 -6.80
CA ILE A 143 19.26 6.27 -6.61
C ILE A 143 20.65 6.93 -6.59
N PRO A 144 20.99 7.86 -7.50
CA PRO A 144 22.30 8.52 -7.50
C PRO A 144 22.62 9.32 -6.23
N PHE A 145 21.62 9.61 -5.40
CA PHE A 145 21.75 10.37 -4.16
C PHE A 145 21.94 9.46 -2.93
N LEU A 146 21.84 8.14 -3.08
CA LEU A 146 21.88 7.19 -1.96
C LEU A 146 23.30 6.90 -1.42
N ASP A 147 24.35 7.33 -2.14
CA ASP A 147 25.74 7.12 -1.71
C ASP A 147 26.06 7.91 -0.42
N GLY A 148 26.05 7.19 0.71
CA GLY A 148 26.32 7.71 2.06
C GLY A 148 25.16 7.59 3.05
N ALA A 149 23.96 7.18 2.61
CA ALA A 149 22.74 7.15 3.45
C ALA A 149 22.51 5.85 4.21
N GLY A 150 23.13 4.74 3.78
CA GLY A 150 22.93 3.41 4.36
C GLY A 150 23.26 3.30 5.85
N GLU A 151 24.12 4.18 6.38
CA GLU A 151 24.49 4.24 7.80
C GLU A 151 23.63 5.22 8.62
N ALA A 152 23.06 6.27 8.00
CA ALA A 152 22.40 7.38 8.71
C ALA A 152 20.96 7.08 9.17
N LEU A 153 20.33 6.02 8.64
CA LEU A 153 18.99 5.57 9.08
C LEU A 153 19.04 4.65 10.31
N MET A 154 20.24 4.26 10.78
CA MET A 154 20.44 3.56 12.06
C MET A 154 20.83 4.55 13.18
N GLU A 155 19.97 5.51 13.53
CA GLU A 155 20.15 6.31 14.75
C GLU A 155 19.55 5.58 15.99
N PRO A 156 20.20 5.63 17.17
CA PRO A 156 19.81 4.84 18.34
C PRO A 156 18.56 5.44 19.01
N ALA A 157 17.60 4.59 19.34
CA ALA A 157 16.37 4.96 20.05
C ALA A 157 16.69 5.56 21.45
N ASP A 158 16.36 6.84 21.64
CA ASP A 158 16.35 7.52 22.94
C ASP A 158 15.23 6.95 23.83
N ALA A 159 15.64 6.50 25.02
CA ALA A 159 14.80 5.94 26.05
C ALA A 159 14.20 7.02 26.97
N SER A 160 12.88 7.24 26.89
CA SER A 160 12.10 7.63 28.07
C SER A 160 10.73 6.95 28.09
N VAL A 161 10.55 6.13 29.12
CA VAL A 161 9.56 5.04 29.27
C VAL A 161 8.26 5.57 29.89
N GLY A 162 7.12 5.25 29.27
CA GLY A 162 5.82 5.18 29.94
C GLY A 162 5.48 3.72 30.24
N GLU A 163 4.95 3.43 31.42
CA GLU A 163 4.76 2.09 31.99
C GLU A 163 4.10 1.09 31.01
N ASN A 164 4.75 -0.07 30.80
CA ASN A 164 4.26 -1.14 29.94
C ASN A 164 3.09 -1.89 30.59
N LEU A 165 1.94 -1.90 29.91
CA LEU A 165 0.81 -2.77 30.22
C LEU A 165 1.00 -4.11 29.51
N THR A 166 1.17 -5.20 30.26
CA THR A 166 1.28 -6.55 29.68
C THR A 166 -0.10 -7.20 29.60
N LEU A 167 -0.54 -7.56 28.39
CA LEU A 167 -1.77 -8.30 28.13
C LEU A 167 -1.42 -9.66 27.49
N GLU A 168 -1.88 -10.76 28.09
CA GLU A 168 -1.76 -12.09 27.50
C GLU A 168 -3.01 -12.41 26.67
N VAL A 169 -2.82 -12.72 25.38
CA VAL A 169 -3.90 -13.05 24.45
C VAL A 169 -3.58 -14.39 23.79
N GLN A 170 -4.58 -15.30 23.74
CA GLN A 170 -4.43 -16.55 23.01
C GLN A 170 -4.74 -16.35 21.53
N VAL A 171 -3.80 -16.77 20.67
CA VAL A 171 -3.92 -16.62 19.22
C VAL A 171 -3.63 -17.94 18.49
N PRO A 172 -4.37 -18.24 17.41
CA PRO A 172 -4.10 -19.42 16.59
C PRO A 172 -2.69 -19.39 15.99
N GLU A 173 -2.01 -20.55 15.99
CA GLU A 173 -0.60 -20.69 15.60
C GLU A 173 -0.28 -20.14 14.20
N LYS A 174 -1.21 -20.25 13.25
CA LYS A 174 -1.08 -19.72 11.88
C LYS A 174 -0.89 -18.19 11.80
N TYR A 175 -1.20 -17.46 12.85
CA TYR A 175 -1.05 -16.00 12.91
C TYR A 175 0.12 -15.56 13.79
N MET A 176 0.83 -16.49 14.43
CA MET A 176 1.95 -16.17 15.33
C MET A 176 3.08 -15.43 14.63
N GLU A 177 3.38 -15.77 13.38
CA GLU A 177 4.43 -15.09 12.60
C GLU A 177 4.01 -13.66 12.22
N THR A 178 2.76 -13.48 11.78
CA THR A 178 2.19 -12.16 11.49
C THR A 178 2.20 -11.28 12.74
N ILE A 179 1.78 -11.83 13.88
CA ILE A 179 1.75 -11.11 15.16
C ILE A 179 3.16 -10.81 15.66
N ALA A 180 4.13 -11.72 15.48
CA ALA A 180 5.52 -11.45 15.81
C ALA A 180 6.10 -10.33 14.94
N ARG A 181 5.80 -10.31 13.64
CA ARG A 181 6.22 -9.22 12.74
C ARG A 181 5.56 -7.89 13.12
N CYS A 182 4.27 -7.90 13.46
CA CYS A 182 3.58 -6.72 13.99
C CYS A 182 4.14 -6.27 15.35
N ALA A 183 4.49 -7.19 16.25
CA ALA A 183 5.06 -6.87 17.55
C ALA A 183 6.47 -6.27 17.43
N ILE A 184 7.29 -6.78 16.50
CA ILE A 184 8.60 -6.20 16.18
C ILE A 184 8.44 -4.78 15.59
N LEU A 185 7.45 -4.57 14.71
CA LEU A 185 7.11 -3.26 14.15
C LEU A 185 6.59 -2.27 15.21
N LEU A 186 5.93 -2.76 16.27
CA LEU A 186 5.43 -1.93 17.37
C LEU A 186 6.49 -1.68 18.46
N GLN A 187 7.48 -2.57 18.61
CA GLN A 187 8.57 -2.45 19.58
C GLN A 187 9.78 -1.67 19.05
N SER A 188 9.80 -1.27 17.79
CA SER A 188 10.87 -0.47 17.17
C SER A 188 11.03 0.95 17.74
N GLY A 189 10.16 1.35 18.68
CA GLY A 189 10.21 2.67 19.32
C GLY A 189 9.74 3.81 18.44
N ASP A 190 9.04 3.50 17.35
CA ASP A 190 8.62 4.48 16.36
C ASP A 190 7.55 5.44 16.92
N ALA A 191 7.85 6.74 16.91
CA ALA A 191 6.90 7.79 17.24
C ALA A 191 5.64 7.74 16.34
N GLU A 192 5.77 7.13 15.15
CA GLU A 192 4.68 6.94 14.20
C GLU A 192 3.64 5.88 14.62
N ALA A 193 3.98 4.93 15.50
CA ALA A 193 3.01 3.96 16.02
C ALA A 193 1.98 4.62 16.96
N ARG A 194 2.37 5.69 17.68
CA ARG A 194 1.45 6.52 18.49
C ARG A 194 0.66 7.50 17.62
N SER A 195 1.30 8.06 16.58
CA SER A 195 0.64 8.86 15.56
C SER A 195 -0.47 8.07 14.84
N LEU A 196 -0.30 6.76 14.64
CA LEU A 196 -1.31 5.91 14.00
C LEU A 196 -2.65 5.89 14.75
N ALA A 197 -2.63 5.89 16.09
CA ALA A 197 -3.85 5.87 16.91
C ALA A 197 -4.59 7.23 16.89
N ASP A 198 -3.85 8.34 16.83
CA ASP A 198 -4.43 9.69 16.77
C ASP A 198 -4.79 10.13 15.33
N TYR A 199 -4.07 9.62 14.31
CA TYR A 199 -4.27 9.92 12.88
C TYR A 199 -5.44 9.14 12.27
N VAL A 200 -5.75 7.94 12.79
CA VAL A 200 -7.01 7.22 12.48
C VAL A 200 -8.24 8.09 12.78
N ARG A 201 -8.12 9.11 13.63
CA ARG A 201 -9.20 10.01 14.01
C ARG A 201 -9.34 11.28 13.14
N PHE A 202 -8.33 11.67 12.34
CA PHE A 202 -8.30 13.03 11.76
C PHE A 202 -8.38 13.14 10.22
N THR A 203 -8.35 12.06 9.44
CA THR A 203 -8.46 12.19 7.96
C THR A 203 -9.23 11.05 7.30
N PHE A 204 -10.38 10.66 7.86
CA PHE A 204 -11.10 9.48 7.35
C PHE A 204 -12.58 9.64 6.98
N ASP A 205 -13.17 10.83 7.00
CA ASP A 205 -14.58 11.00 6.57
C ASP A 205 -14.91 12.18 5.64
N GLU A 206 -13.97 13.07 5.29
CA GLU A 206 -14.33 14.36 4.67
C GLU A 206 -14.30 14.42 3.12
N MET A 207 -13.90 13.35 2.42
CA MET A 207 -13.99 13.36 0.95
C MET A 207 -15.45 13.19 0.52
N GLU A 208 -16.04 14.20 -0.11
CA GLU A 208 -17.43 14.14 -0.57
C GLU A 208 -17.65 12.96 -1.54
N PRO A 209 -18.75 12.19 -1.42
CA PRO A 209 -18.98 11.00 -2.26
C PRO A 209 -18.90 11.27 -3.77
N ASP A 210 -19.35 12.45 -4.22
CA ASP A 210 -19.30 12.81 -5.64
C ASP A 210 -17.88 13.12 -6.14
N GLU A 211 -16.99 13.59 -5.27
CA GLU A 211 -15.58 13.77 -5.59
C GLU A 211 -14.86 12.43 -5.69
N ALA A 212 -15.12 11.52 -4.75
CA ALA A 212 -14.59 10.17 -4.80
C ALA A 212 -15.01 9.46 -6.10
N ARG A 213 -16.30 9.54 -6.47
CA ARG A 213 -16.83 8.95 -7.72
C ARG A 213 -16.13 9.48 -8.96
N LYS A 214 -15.89 10.79 -9.06
CA LYS A 214 -15.17 11.39 -10.19
C LYS A 214 -13.73 10.89 -10.28
N LEU A 215 -13.03 10.81 -9.15
CA LEU A 215 -11.64 10.38 -9.09
C LEU A 215 -11.48 8.90 -9.48
N ALA A 216 -12.37 8.05 -8.97
CA ALA A 216 -12.36 6.62 -9.30
C ALA A 216 -12.84 6.36 -10.73
N ALA A 217 -13.78 7.14 -11.26
CA ALA A 217 -14.27 6.97 -12.62
C ALA A 217 -13.16 7.10 -13.67
N GLY A 218 -12.22 8.05 -13.52
CA GLY A 218 -11.07 8.15 -14.43
C GLY A 218 -10.19 6.90 -14.41
N VAL A 219 -9.87 6.42 -13.20
CA VAL A 219 -9.07 5.19 -13.01
C VAL A 219 -9.75 3.96 -13.59
N LEU A 220 -11.05 3.79 -13.32
CA LEU A 220 -11.84 2.66 -13.80
C LEU A 220 -12.29 2.82 -15.27
N ALA A 221 -12.12 3.99 -15.88
CA ALA A 221 -12.33 4.21 -17.31
C ALA A 221 -11.05 3.94 -18.13
N GLY A 222 -9.87 3.88 -17.48
CA GLY A 222 -8.58 3.70 -18.15
C GLY A 222 -7.91 5.01 -18.58
N GLU A 223 -8.27 6.14 -17.95
CA GLU A 223 -7.64 7.46 -18.16
C GLU A 223 -6.51 7.76 -17.17
#